data_AF-A0A3D5VQ23-F1
#
_entry.id   AF-A0A3D5VQ23-F1
#
_cell.length_a   1.000
_cell.length_b   1.000
_cell.length_c   1.000
_cell.angle_alpha   90.00
_cell.angle_beta   90.00
_cell.angle_gamma   90.00
#
_symmetry.space_group_name_H-M   'P 1'
#
loop_
_entity.id
_entity.type
_entity.pdbx_description
1 polymer ?
#
loop_
_entity_poly.entity_id
_entity_poly.type
_entity_poly.pdbx_seq_one_letter_code
_entity_poly.pdbx_strand_id
1 'polypeptide(L)'
;MQSAKFALVFIAACAVSTGVIAQKVYKCGSSYSQIPCPDGVTVEASDARTSAQKAAAGQASKNQSKQADALEKERLKDEAQARTADQALAKARTPKASTASKAVAKKKSKDPEYFTAKPPAPAKN
;
A
#
# COMPACT_ATOMS: atom_id res chain seq x y z
N MET A 1 -45.49 -12.00 -11.77
CA MET A 1 -45.14 -11.36 -10.48
C MET A 1 -44.98 -12.35 -9.32
N GLN A 2 -45.54 -13.57 -9.36
CA GLN A 2 -45.40 -14.57 -8.29
C GLN A 2 -43.98 -15.13 -8.16
N SER A 3 -43.28 -15.32 -9.28
CA SER A 3 -41.95 -15.95 -9.37
C SER A 3 -40.85 -15.13 -8.69
N ALA A 4 -40.93 -13.80 -8.76
CA ALA A 4 -39.96 -12.91 -8.12
C ALA A 4 -40.05 -12.95 -6.58
N LYS A 5 -41.25 -13.17 -6.04
CA LYS A 5 -41.48 -13.30 -4.59
C LYS A 5 -40.90 -14.61 -4.06
N PHE A 6 -41.06 -15.70 -4.79
CA PHE A 6 -40.45 -16.99 -4.45
C PHE A 6 -38.92 -16.95 -4.50
N ALA A 7 -38.34 -16.28 -5.50
CA ALA A 7 -36.88 -16.10 -5.57
C ALA A 7 -36.34 -15.31 -4.37
N LEU A 8 -37.03 -14.24 -3.95
CA LEU A 8 -36.63 -13.45 -2.78
C LEU A 8 -36.69 -14.26 -1.47
N VAL A 9 -37.72 -15.10 -1.29
CA VAL A 9 -37.83 -15.97 -0.12
C VAL A 9 -36.72 -17.02 -0.10
N PHE A 10 -36.38 -17.60 -1.26
CA PHE A 10 -35.30 -18.58 -1.35
C PHE A 10 -33.92 -17.95 -1.03
N ILE A 11 -33.65 -16.75 -1.54
CA ILE A 11 -32.41 -16.02 -1.25
C ILE A 11 -32.31 -15.65 0.23
N ALA A 12 -33.41 -15.20 0.85
CA ALA A 12 -33.45 -14.91 2.28
C ALA A 12 -33.23 -16.17 3.14
N ALA A 13 -33.78 -17.33 2.74
CA ALA A 13 -33.56 -18.60 3.42
C ALA A 13 -32.09 -19.09 3.34
N CYS A 14 -31.43 -18.88 2.19
CA CYS A 14 -30.00 -19.16 2.03
C CYS A 14 -29.10 -18.28 2.92
N ALA A 15 -29.52 -17.05 3.23
CA ALA A 15 -28.76 -16.14 4.09
C ALA A 15 -28.81 -16.53 5.59
N VAL A 16 -29.85 -17.25 6.03
CA VAL A 16 -29.97 -17.72 7.42
C VAL A 16 -29.24 -19.05 7.65
N SER A 17 -29.05 -19.84 6.59
CA SER A 17 -28.38 -21.16 6.64
C SER A 17 -26.85 -21.09 6.61
N THR A 18 -26.27 -19.91 6.41
CA THR A 18 -24.81 -19.66 6.51
C THR A 18 -24.37 -19.21 7.90
N GLY A 19 -25.16 -19.51 8.95
CA GLY A 19 -24.65 -19.48 10.31
C GLY A 19 -23.45 -20.42 10.42
N VAL A 20 -22.27 -19.89 10.76
CA VAL A 20 -21.04 -20.67 10.90
C VAL A 20 -21.22 -21.70 12.02
N ILE A 21 -21.61 -22.91 11.64
CA ILE A 21 -21.59 -24.04 12.57
C ILE A 21 -20.11 -24.32 12.79
N ALA A 22 -19.66 -24.28 14.05
CA ALA A 22 -18.28 -24.59 14.42
C ALA A 22 -17.85 -25.88 13.70
N GLN A 23 -16.97 -25.75 12.71
CA GLN A 23 -16.53 -26.90 11.93
C GLN A 23 -15.64 -27.72 12.85
N LYS A 24 -16.07 -28.95 13.16
CA LYS A 24 -15.24 -29.93 13.87
C LYS A 24 -14.04 -30.23 12.98
N VAL A 25 -12.86 -29.69 13.33
CA VAL A 25 -11.61 -29.98 12.63
C VAL A 25 -10.84 -30.99 13.48
N TYR A 26 -10.34 -32.06 12.87
CA TYR A 26 -9.56 -33.08 13.54
C TYR A 26 -8.10 -32.90 13.19
N LYS A 27 -7.23 -32.89 14.21
CA LYS A 27 -5.79 -32.91 14.00
C LYS A 27 -5.31 -34.35 13.93
N CYS A 28 -4.98 -34.81 12.73
CA CYS A 28 -4.48 -36.16 12.45
C CYS A 28 -2.96 -36.10 12.33
N GLY A 29 -2.26 -36.23 13.46
CA GLY A 29 -0.80 -36.09 13.52
C GLY A 29 -0.33 -34.67 13.20
N SER A 30 0.24 -34.47 12.00
CA SER A 30 0.73 -33.18 11.48
C SER A 30 -0.24 -32.49 10.51
N SER A 31 -1.35 -33.15 10.15
CA SER A 31 -2.34 -32.62 9.20
C SER A 31 -3.67 -32.35 9.88
N TYR A 32 -4.46 -31.42 9.31
CA TYR A 32 -5.81 -31.11 9.75
C TYR A 32 -6.82 -31.66 8.74
N SER A 33 -7.87 -32.32 9.22
CA SER A 33 -8.91 -32.95 8.42
C SER A 33 -10.30 -32.58 8.93
N GLN A 34 -11.29 -32.52 8.03
CA GLN A 34 -12.70 -32.36 8.40
C GLN A 34 -13.38 -33.73 8.66
N ILE A 35 -12.70 -34.82 8.33
CA ILE A 35 -13.14 -36.20 8.57
C ILE A 35 -12.44 -36.72 9.83
N PRO A 36 -13.16 -37.36 10.77
CA PRO A 36 -12.56 -37.94 11.97
C PRO A 36 -11.53 -39.01 11.60
N CYS A 37 -10.36 -38.93 12.21
CA CYS A 37 -9.28 -39.92 12.09
C CYS A 37 -9.25 -40.81 13.35
N PRO A 38 -8.81 -42.08 13.23
CA PRO A 38 -8.78 -43.01 14.36
C PRO A 38 -7.99 -42.48 15.57
N ASP A 39 -6.88 -41.77 15.33
CA ASP A 39 -6.05 -41.13 16.37
C ASP A 39 -6.17 -39.59 16.37
N GLY A 40 -7.22 -39.05 15.74
CA GLY A 40 -7.40 -37.62 15.55
C GLY A 40 -7.93 -36.93 16.80
N VAL A 41 -7.28 -35.84 17.22
CA VAL A 41 -7.81 -35.00 18.31
C VAL A 41 -8.79 -33.99 17.73
N THR A 42 -9.99 -33.91 18.31
CA THR A 42 -11.00 -32.90 17.94
C THR A 42 -10.52 -31.52 18.35
N VAL A 43 -10.46 -30.61 17.37
CA VAL A 43 -10.13 -29.20 17.53
C VAL A 43 -11.40 -28.40 17.24
N GLU A 44 -11.89 -27.67 18.25
CA GLU A 44 -12.95 -26.69 18.08
C GLU A 44 -12.38 -25.44 17.41
N ALA A 45 -12.59 -25.33 16.10
CA ALA A 45 -12.19 -24.17 15.32
C ALA A 45 -13.21 -23.02 15.51
N SER A 46 -13.30 -22.51 16.73
CA SER A 46 -14.08 -21.30 17.03
C SER A 46 -13.20 -20.05 16.92
N ASP A 47 -13.71 -19.02 16.26
CA ASP A 47 -13.07 -17.71 16.24
C ASP A 47 -13.28 -17.04 17.61
N ALA A 48 -12.24 -17.05 18.45
CA ALA A 48 -12.28 -16.50 19.81
C ALA A 48 -12.37 -14.96 19.85
N ARG A 49 -12.41 -14.27 18.71
CA ARG A 49 -12.48 -12.80 18.68
C ARG A 49 -13.82 -12.32 19.20
N THR A 50 -13.74 -11.43 20.19
CA THR A 50 -14.92 -10.77 20.74
C THR A 50 -15.46 -9.69 19.80
N SER A 51 -16.74 -9.35 19.93
CA SER A 51 -17.35 -8.24 19.18
C SER A 51 -16.62 -6.90 19.41
N ALA A 52 -16.14 -6.67 20.64
CA ALA A 52 -15.33 -5.50 20.99
C ALA A 52 -13.99 -5.47 20.24
N GLN A 53 -13.30 -6.60 20.12
CA GLN A 53 -12.04 -6.70 19.35
C GLN A 53 -12.29 -6.43 17.85
N LYS A 54 -13.39 -6.95 17.30
CA LYS A 54 -13.79 -6.67 15.91
C LYS A 54 -14.05 -5.18 15.69
N ALA A 55 -14.76 -4.53 16.61
CA ALA A 55 -15.04 -3.10 16.53
C ALA A 55 -13.76 -2.25 16.63
N ALA A 56 -12.87 -2.59 17.56
CA ALA A 56 -11.58 -1.92 17.73
C ALA A 56 -10.71 -2.05 16.47
N ALA A 57 -10.60 -3.26 15.90
CA ALA A 57 -9.86 -3.50 14.66
C ALA A 57 -10.48 -2.71 13.49
N GLY A 58 -11.81 -2.72 13.36
CA GLY A 58 -12.49 -1.95 12.32
C GLY A 58 -12.26 -0.44 12.44
N GLN A 59 -12.21 0.09 13.66
CA GLN A 59 -11.89 1.50 13.89
C GLN A 59 -10.43 1.82 13.55
N ALA A 60 -9.49 0.94 13.91
CA ALA A 60 -8.09 1.08 13.53
C ALA A 60 -7.92 1.11 12.00
N SER A 61 -8.56 0.19 11.27
CA SER A 61 -8.52 0.17 9.80
C SER A 61 -9.06 1.46 9.17
N LYS A 62 -10.17 2.00 9.70
CA LYS A 62 -10.74 3.28 9.23
C LYS A 62 -9.81 4.46 9.48
N ASN A 63 -9.12 4.46 10.62
CA ASN A 63 -8.17 5.53 10.92
C ASN A 63 -6.94 5.43 10.02
N GLN A 64 -6.44 4.21 9.80
CA GLN A 64 -5.31 3.95 8.91
C GLN A 64 -5.64 4.33 7.46
N SER A 65 -6.84 4.03 6.96
CA SER A 65 -7.24 4.43 5.61
C SER A 65 -7.26 5.96 5.46
N LYS A 66 -7.82 6.68 6.43
CA LYS A 66 -7.82 8.16 6.41
C LYS A 66 -6.42 8.74 6.45
N GLN A 67 -5.52 8.15 7.23
CA GLN A 67 -4.12 8.58 7.28
C GLN A 67 -3.43 8.33 5.94
N ALA A 68 -3.65 7.17 5.32
CA ALA A 68 -3.11 6.87 3.99
C ALA A 68 -3.60 7.87 2.93
N ASP A 69 -4.90 8.18 2.91
CA ASP A 69 -5.48 9.18 1.97
C ASP A 69 -4.89 10.57 2.20
N ALA A 70 -4.58 10.93 3.45
CA ALA A 70 -3.96 12.21 3.78
C ALA A 70 -2.53 12.30 3.24
N LEU A 71 -1.74 11.24 3.43
CA LEU A 71 -0.37 11.15 2.93
C LEU A 71 -0.33 11.14 1.39
N GLU A 72 -1.26 10.45 0.73
CA GLU A 72 -1.38 10.49 -0.73
C GLU A 72 -1.64 11.92 -1.23
N LYS A 73 -2.58 12.64 -0.59
CA LYS A 73 -2.88 14.03 -0.97
C LYS A 73 -1.70 14.96 -0.75
N GLU A 74 -0.93 14.77 0.32
CA GLU A 74 0.29 15.52 0.58
C GLU A 74 1.33 15.25 -0.51
N ARG A 75 1.59 13.98 -0.81
CA ARG A 75 2.47 13.55 -1.91
C ARG A 75 2.09 14.19 -3.24
N LEU A 76 0.81 14.19 -3.61
CA LEU A 76 0.33 14.79 -4.86
C LEU A 76 0.51 16.32 -4.88
N LYS A 77 0.33 17.00 -3.75
CA LYS A 77 0.57 18.44 -3.65
C LYS A 77 2.04 18.79 -3.82
N ASP A 78 2.92 18.03 -3.18
CA ASP A 78 4.37 18.24 -3.27
C ASP A 78 4.87 17.98 -4.69
N GLU A 79 4.39 16.91 -5.34
CA GLU A 79 4.68 16.64 -6.75
C GLU A 79 4.19 17.77 -7.65
N ALA A 80 2.96 18.27 -7.46
CA ALA A 80 2.44 19.37 -8.25
C ALA A 80 3.30 20.64 -8.09
N GLN A 81 3.70 20.97 -6.85
CA GLN A 81 4.56 22.11 -6.58
C GLN A 81 5.94 21.95 -7.23
N ALA A 82 6.58 20.78 -7.06
CA ALA A 82 7.86 20.49 -7.70
C ALA A 82 7.78 20.60 -9.23
N ARG A 83 6.71 20.07 -9.85
CA ARG A 83 6.47 20.20 -11.29
C ARG A 83 6.33 21.65 -11.74
N THR A 84 5.63 22.48 -10.97
CA THR A 84 5.50 23.91 -11.31
C THR A 84 6.84 24.64 -11.19
N ALA A 85 7.64 24.33 -10.16
CA ALA A 85 8.97 24.90 -9.98
C ALA A 85 9.93 24.49 -11.10
N ASP A 86 9.92 23.21 -11.48
CA ASP A 86 10.71 22.69 -12.60
C ASP A 86 10.33 23.36 -13.92
N GLN A 87 9.02 23.54 -14.19
CA GLN A 87 8.54 24.24 -15.38
C GLN A 87 8.96 25.71 -15.40
N ALA A 88 8.90 26.40 -14.26
CA ALA A 88 9.35 27.78 -14.15
C ALA A 88 10.86 27.90 -14.41
N LEU A 89 11.66 26.99 -13.84
CA LEU A 89 13.10 26.94 -14.07
C LEU A 89 13.44 26.59 -15.53
N ALA A 90 12.70 25.68 -16.16
CA ALA A 90 12.87 25.34 -17.56
C ALA A 90 12.58 26.54 -18.48
N LYS A 91 11.51 27.30 -18.22
CA LYS A 91 11.19 28.54 -18.96
C LYS A 91 12.24 29.65 -18.72
N ALA A 92 12.80 29.74 -17.52
CA ALA A 92 13.89 30.67 -17.25
C ALA A 92 15.20 30.28 -17.96
N ARG A 93 15.40 28.98 -18.23
CA ARG A 93 16.59 28.42 -18.89
C ARG A 93 16.48 28.33 -20.41
N THR A 94 15.30 28.47 -21.01
CA THR A 94 15.19 28.55 -22.47
C THR A 94 15.86 29.84 -22.96
N PRO A 95 17.01 29.76 -23.65
CA PRO A 95 17.58 30.95 -24.27
C PRO A 95 16.61 31.38 -25.36
N LYS A 96 16.21 32.66 -25.36
CA LYS A 96 15.67 33.30 -26.57
C LYS A 96 16.65 32.94 -27.68
N ALA A 97 16.18 32.22 -28.71
CA ALA A 97 16.99 31.84 -29.85
C ALA A 97 17.52 33.13 -30.52
N SER A 98 18.67 33.61 -30.06
CA SER A 98 19.42 34.66 -30.67
C SER A 98 20.32 33.99 -31.69
N THR A 99 19.95 34.16 -32.95
CA THR A 99 20.87 34.15 -34.08
C THR A 99 22.14 34.91 -33.73
N ALA A 100 23.24 34.22 -33.45
CA ALA A 100 24.62 34.70 -33.67
C ALA A 100 25.66 33.67 -33.17
N SER A 101 26.22 32.92 -34.11
CA SER A 101 27.65 32.92 -34.43
C SER A 101 28.72 32.71 -33.34
N LYS A 102 29.56 31.71 -33.64
CA LYS A 102 31.00 31.54 -33.35
C LYS A 102 31.40 30.66 -32.17
N ALA A 103 32.04 29.56 -32.57
CA ALA A 103 32.90 28.70 -31.80
C ALA A 103 33.98 29.47 -31.04
N VAL A 104 34.15 29.15 -29.77
CA VAL A 104 35.42 29.28 -29.06
C VAL A 104 35.62 28.03 -28.21
N ALA A 105 36.55 27.19 -28.67
CA ALA A 105 37.15 26.14 -27.87
C ALA A 105 37.95 26.75 -26.72
N LYS A 106 37.83 26.20 -25.49
CA LYS A 106 38.93 26.15 -24.51
C LYS A 106 38.65 25.20 -23.32
N LYS A 107 39.56 24.23 -23.22
CA LYS A 107 40.04 23.42 -22.07
C LYS A 107 39.04 22.62 -21.21
N LYS A 108 38.99 21.31 -21.48
CA LYS A 108 38.58 20.26 -20.53
C LYS A 108 39.62 20.10 -19.42
N SER A 109 39.27 20.41 -18.17
CA SER A 109 39.84 19.70 -17.02
C SER A 109 39.13 18.35 -16.91
N LYS A 110 39.88 17.27 -16.70
CA LYS A 110 39.34 15.93 -16.45
C LYS A 110 38.66 15.92 -15.08
N ASP A 111 37.34 15.76 -15.07
CA ASP A 111 36.60 15.40 -13.86
C ASP A 111 36.89 13.92 -13.49
N PRO A 112 36.99 13.57 -12.20
CA PRO A 112 37.22 12.20 -11.78
C PRO A 112 35.99 11.33 -12.10
N GLU A 113 36.23 10.14 -12.67
CA GLU A 113 35.17 9.19 -13.10
C GLU A 113 34.35 8.59 -11.93
N TYR A 114 34.70 8.92 -10.68
CA TYR A 114 33.97 8.49 -9.49
C TYR A 114 33.80 9.62 -8.47
N PHE A 115 32.61 9.67 -7.86
CA PHE A 115 32.28 10.59 -6.79
C PHE A 115 33.18 10.34 -5.58
N THR A 116 34.14 11.25 -5.34
CA THR A 116 35.01 11.21 -4.16
C THR A 116 34.53 12.28 -3.18
N ALA A 117 33.88 11.87 -2.08
CA ALA A 117 33.53 12.79 -1.01
C ALA A 117 34.82 13.27 -0.33
N LYS A 118 35.20 14.53 -0.58
CA LYS A 118 36.34 15.16 0.08
C LYS A 118 35.90 15.64 1.47
N PRO A 119 36.45 15.11 2.57
CA PRO A 119 36.10 15.60 3.90
C PRO A 119 36.61 17.05 4.08
N PRO A 120 35.91 17.88 4.88
CA PRO A 120 36.37 19.23 5.18
C PRO A 120 37.71 19.19 5.93
N ALA A 121 38.59 20.13 5.61
CA ALA A 121 39.90 20.24 6.24
C ALA A 121 39.77 20.41 7.77
N PRO A 122 40.69 19.83 8.57
CA PRO A 122 40.64 19.95 10.02
C PRO A 122 40.80 21.42 10.44
N ALA A 123 39.95 21.86 11.37
CA ALA A 123 40.05 23.17 11.98
C ALA A 123 41.41 23.31 12.67
N LYS A 124 42.10 24.42 12.38
CA LYS A 124 43.31 24.81 13.11
C LYS A 124 42.86 25.41 14.44
N ASN A 125 43.43 24.90 15.53
CA ASN A 125 43.23 25.40 16.90
C ASN A 125 43.65 26.87 17.03
#